data_AF-A0AAC8QJE0-F1
#
_entry.id   AF-A0AAC8QJE0-F1
#
_cell.length_a   1.000
_cell.length_b   1.000
_cell.length_c   1.000
_cell.angle_alpha   90.00
_cell.angle_beta   90.00
_cell.angle_gamma   90.00
#
_symmetry.space_group_name_H-M   'P 1'
#
loop_
_entity.id
_entity.type
_entity.pdbx_description
1 polymer ?
#
loop_
_entity_poly.entity_id
_entity_poly.type
_entity_poly.pdbx_seq_one_letter_code
_entity_poly.pdbx_strand_id
1 'polypeptide(L)'
;MTKPAEISAQPVVRDRWGGWTHPDFFSPSDSREFPRPGEFEAWLAEHHLQSATVWMENDVPDWMMDTFWKTGNCSLWQPSVPAGGGWFTGSIHDMDDGAVCIWLRRREEAAS
;
A
#
# COMPACT_ATOMS: atom_id res chain seq x y z
N MET A 1 7.06 13.43 24.61
CA MET A 1 6.82 13.01 23.21
C MET A 1 6.01 11.73 23.27
N THR A 2 4.77 11.77 22.79
CA THR A 2 3.90 10.61 22.74
C THR A 2 4.39 9.74 21.59
N LYS A 3 4.60 8.44 21.81
CA LYS A 3 4.94 7.52 20.71
C LYS A 3 3.78 7.53 19.69
N PRO A 4 4.06 7.54 18.38
CA PRO A 4 3.04 7.36 17.37
C PRO A 4 2.27 6.06 17.63
N ALA A 5 0.97 6.07 17.35
CA ALA A 5 0.15 4.86 17.47
C ALA A 5 0.73 3.74 16.59
N GLU A 6 0.71 2.52 17.11
CA GLU A 6 1.32 1.38 16.45
C GLU A 6 0.43 0.88 15.31
N ILE A 7 0.86 1.10 14.06
CA ILE A 7 0.20 0.52 12.89
C ILE A 7 0.55 -0.96 12.72
N SER A 8 -0.45 -1.81 12.51
CA SER A 8 -0.32 -3.26 12.43
C SER A 8 -1.27 -3.84 11.39
N ALA A 9 -1.15 -5.13 11.08
CA ALA A 9 -2.02 -5.77 10.10
C ALA A 9 -3.50 -5.67 10.48
N GLN A 10 -4.35 -5.34 9.49
CA GLN A 10 -5.81 -5.27 9.63
C GLN A 10 -6.48 -6.15 8.58
N PRO A 11 -7.74 -6.60 8.83
CA PRO A 11 -8.53 -7.27 7.81
C PRO A 11 -8.70 -6.37 6.57
N VAL A 12 -8.30 -6.88 5.41
CA VAL A 12 -8.44 -6.19 4.13
C VAL A 12 -9.83 -6.48 3.56
N VAL A 13 -10.73 -5.51 3.67
CA VAL A 13 -12.10 -5.59 3.13
C VAL A 13 -12.22 -4.59 2.00
N ARG A 14 -12.01 -5.08 0.77
CA ARG A 14 -12.00 -4.22 -0.42
C ARG A 14 -13.39 -3.65 -0.75
N ASP A 15 -13.39 -2.47 -1.33
CA ASP A 15 -14.58 -1.87 -1.90
C ASP A 15 -14.98 -2.57 -3.22
N ARG A 16 -16.05 -2.06 -3.86
CA ARG A 16 -16.58 -2.62 -5.11
C ARG A 16 -15.62 -2.54 -6.30
N TRP A 17 -14.60 -1.69 -6.24
CA TRP A 17 -13.60 -1.49 -7.29
C TRP A 17 -12.30 -2.25 -7.00
N GLY A 18 -12.20 -2.86 -5.81
CA GLY A 18 -11.01 -3.59 -5.38
C GLY A 18 -10.04 -2.75 -4.56
N GLY A 19 -10.38 -1.50 -4.26
CA GLY A 19 -9.57 -0.60 -3.45
C GLY A 19 -9.72 -0.90 -1.96
N TRP A 20 -8.69 -0.58 -1.19
CA TRP A 20 -8.72 -0.59 0.28
C TRP A 20 -7.53 0.19 0.81
N THR A 21 -7.71 1.00 1.85
CA THR A 21 -6.62 1.71 2.52
C THR A 21 -6.69 1.44 4.01
N HIS A 22 -5.54 1.14 4.61
CA HIS A 22 -5.41 0.96 6.05
C HIS A 22 -5.89 2.25 6.76
N PRO A 23 -6.70 2.17 7.83
CA PRO A 23 -7.27 3.35 8.48
C PRO A 23 -6.23 4.35 9.00
N ASP A 24 -5.09 3.83 9.49
CA ASP A 24 -3.94 4.63 9.93
C ASP A 24 -2.87 4.80 8.83
N PHE A 25 -3.20 4.57 7.56
CA PHE A 25 -2.24 4.78 6.47
C PHE A 25 -1.85 6.26 6.38
N PHE A 26 -0.68 6.50 5.80
CA PHE A 26 -0.18 7.84 5.54
C PHE A 26 -1.21 8.71 4.80
N SER A 27 -1.43 9.92 5.33
CA SER A 27 -2.19 10.98 4.68
C SER A 27 -1.28 12.21 4.54
N PRO A 28 -1.21 12.85 3.36
CA PRO A 28 -0.47 14.10 3.20
C PRO A 28 -0.91 15.17 4.20
N SER A 29 0.04 16.02 4.59
CA SER A 29 -0.24 17.19 5.41
C SER A 29 -1.18 18.17 4.68
N ASP A 30 -1.95 18.95 5.45
CA ASP A 30 -2.78 20.06 4.94
C ASP A 30 -3.81 19.68 3.86
N SER A 31 -4.36 18.45 3.89
CA SER A 31 -5.37 17.96 2.92
C SER A 31 -4.92 18.03 1.46
N ARG A 32 -3.60 17.94 1.22
CA ARG A 32 -3.05 17.93 -0.13
C ARG A 32 -3.39 16.61 -0.82
N GLU A 33 -3.61 16.69 -2.12
CA GLU A 33 -3.86 15.53 -2.98
C GLU A 33 -2.62 14.62 -3.11
N PHE A 34 -1.43 15.22 -3.09
CA PHE A 34 -0.15 14.49 -3.22
C PHE A 34 0.84 14.85 -2.09
N PRO A 35 1.57 13.85 -1.56
CA PRO A 35 2.65 14.09 -0.60
C PRO A 35 3.76 14.94 -1.19
N ARG A 36 4.47 15.68 -0.34
CA ARG A 36 5.76 16.26 -0.73
C ARG A 36 6.82 15.16 -0.81
N PRO A 37 7.87 15.34 -1.64
CA PRO A 37 9.01 14.42 -1.64
C PRO A 37 9.55 14.21 -0.21
N GLY A 38 9.66 12.95 0.23
CA GLY A 38 10.18 12.61 1.56
C GLY A 38 9.14 12.50 2.68
N GLU A 39 7.90 12.97 2.50
CA GLU A 39 6.88 12.89 3.57
C GLU A 39 6.49 11.45 3.88
N PHE A 40 6.33 10.61 2.85
CA PHE A 40 6.00 9.21 3.04
C PHE A 40 7.15 8.45 3.71
N GLU A 41 8.40 8.71 3.30
CA GLU A 41 9.60 8.13 3.91
C GLU A 41 9.77 8.56 5.37
N ALA A 42 9.46 9.82 5.69
CA ALA A 42 9.48 10.34 7.05
C ALA A 42 8.42 9.64 7.93
N TRP A 43 7.21 9.46 7.40
CA TRP A 43 6.15 8.71 8.08
C TRP A 43 6.55 7.23 8.32
N LEU A 44 7.13 6.57 7.32
CA LEU A 44 7.67 5.22 7.50
C LEU A 44 8.72 5.16 8.61
N ALA A 45 9.62 6.14 8.68
CA ALA A 45 10.64 6.22 9.72
C ALA A 45 10.03 6.45 11.12
N GLU A 46 9.06 7.36 11.25
CA GLU A 46 8.35 7.65 12.48
C GLU A 46 7.60 6.42 13.04
N HIS A 47 7.03 5.60 12.16
CA HIS A 47 6.30 4.38 12.54
C HIS A 47 7.15 3.10 12.54
N HIS A 48 8.49 3.20 12.35
CA HIS A 48 9.41 2.07 12.28
C HIS A 48 9.02 1.03 11.20
N LEU A 49 8.61 1.52 10.03
CA LEU A 49 8.16 0.72 8.90
C LEU A 49 9.12 0.80 7.72
N GLN A 50 9.01 -0.21 6.87
CA GLN A 50 9.47 -0.20 5.48
C GLN A 50 8.29 -0.55 4.57
N SER A 51 8.36 -0.08 3.33
CA SER A 51 7.35 -0.36 2.31
C SER A 51 7.94 -1.11 1.13
N ALA A 52 7.06 -1.77 0.38
CA ALA A 52 7.34 -2.32 -0.93
C ALA A 52 6.09 -2.13 -1.80
N THR A 53 6.31 -2.00 -3.11
CA THR A 53 5.23 -1.74 -4.06
C THR A 53 5.12 -2.90 -5.04
N VAL A 54 3.89 -3.35 -5.27
CA VAL A 54 3.56 -4.29 -6.34
C VAL A 54 2.55 -3.61 -7.25
N TRP A 55 2.86 -3.55 -8.53
CA TRP A 55 1.98 -2.99 -9.55
C TRP A 55 1.21 -4.10 -10.24
N MET A 56 -0.10 -3.92 -10.41
CA MET A 56 -0.96 -4.92 -11.06
C MET A 56 -0.43 -5.31 -12.44
N GLU A 57 0.07 -4.34 -13.21
CA GLU A 57 0.64 -4.56 -14.56
C GLU A 57 1.76 -5.61 -14.61
N ASN A 58 2.49 -5.79 -13.51
CA ASN A 58 3.63 -6.71 -13.41
C ASN A 58 3.27 -8.01 -12.68
N ASP A 59 2.02 -8.15 -12.23
CA ASP A 59 1.62 -9.17 -11.26
C ASP A 59 0.42 -10.01 -11.72
N VAL A 60 -0.18 -9.66 -12.87
CA VAL A 60 -1.36 -10.34 -13.41
C VAL A 60 -1.20 -10.67 -14.89
N PRO A 61 -1.92 -11.69 -15.41
CA PRO A 61 -1.96 -11.96 -16.85
C PRO A 61 -2.72 -10.88 -17.63
N ASP A 62 -2.41 -10.75 -18.92
CA ASP A 62 -2.94 -9.72 -19.83
C ASP A 62 -4.46 -9.56 -19.79
N TRP A 63 -5.22 -10.66 -19.74
CA TRP A 63 -6.69 -10.58 -19.74
C TRP A 63 -7.26 -9.85 -18.50
N MET A 64 -6.55 -9.91 -17.37
CA MET A 64 -6.95 -9.22 -16.15
C MET A 64 -6.60 -7.72 -16.25
N MET A 65 -5.45 -7.39 -16.84
CA MET A 65 -5.11 -6.00 -17.18
C MET A 65 -6.10 -5.39 -18.16
N ASP A 66 -6.48 -6.11 -19.22
CA ASP A 66 -7.50 -5.67 -20.17
C ASP A 66 -8.84 -5.37 -19.50
N THR A 67 -9.20 -6.15 -18.48
CA THR A 67 -10.41 -5.94 -17.70
C THR A 67 -10.29 -4.68 -16.85
N PHE A 68 -9.15 -4.49 -16.19
CA PHE A 68 -8.86 -3.29 -15.42
C PHE A 68 -8.94 -2.03 -16.30
N TRP A 69 -8.26 -2.00 -17.45
CA TRP A 69 -8.27 -0.84 -18.35
C TRP A 69 -9.64 -0.44 -18.86
N LYS A 70 -10.59 -1.39 -18.95
CA LYS A 70 -11.97 -1.11 -19.38
C LYS A 70 -12.89 -0.67 -18.23
N THR A 71 -12.54 -0.98 -16.99
CA THR A 71 -13.49 -0.90 -15.86
C THR A 71 -12.97 -0.14 -14.64
N GLY A 72 -11.66 0.07 -14.53
CA GLY A 72 -10.98 0.52 -13.31
C GLY A 72 -11.03 -0.52 -12.18
N ASN A 73 -11.54 -1.73 -12.42
CA ASN A 73 -11.79 -2.70 -11.36
C ASN A 73 -10.60 -3.64 -11.16
N CYS A 74 -9.98 -3.57 -9.99
CA CYS A 74 -8.87 -4.43 -9.57
C CYS A 74 -9.27 -5.47 -8.51
N SER A 75 -10.58 -5.69 -8.28
CA SER A 75 -11.06 -6.61 -7.23
C SER A 75 -10.69 -8.08 -7.46
N LEU A 76 -10.45 -8.49 -8.71
CA LEU A 76 -9.98 -9.84 -9.05
C LEU A 76 -8.48 -10.04 -8.77
N TRP A 77 -7.71 -8.96 -8.69
CA TRP A 77 -6.28 -9.02 -8.48
C TRP A 77 -5.96 -9.31 -7.01
N GLN A 78 -5.14 -10.32 -6.75
CA GLN A 78 -4.54 -10.61 -5.45
C GLN A 78 -3.05 -10.25 -5.51
N PRO A 79 -2.63 -9.08 -5.00
CA PRO A 79 -1.24 -8.65 -5.04
C PRO A 79 -0.32 -9.72 -4.47
N SER A 80 0.75 -10.03 -5.20
CA SER A 80 1.81 -10.88 -4.69
C SER A 80 2.44 -10.25 -3.45
N VAL A 81 2.78 -11.09 -2.48
CA VAL A 81 3.47 -10.66 -1.26
C VAL A 81 4.96 -10.52 -1.58
N PRO A 82 5.61 -9.39 -1.28
CA PRO A 82 7.04 -9.22 -1.48
C PRO A 82 7.86 -10.24 -0.70
N ALA A 83 9.11 -10.47 -1.11
CA ALA A 83 10.00 -11.38 -0.41
C ALA A 83 10.21 -10.98 1.06
N GLY A 84 10.31 -11.98 1.94
CA GLY A 84 10.43 -11.82 3.39
C GLY A 84 9.10 -11.93 4.14
N GLY A 85 9.17 -12.12 5.46
CA GLY A 85 7.98 -12.26 6.32
C GLY A 85 7.49 -10.94 6.92
N GLY A 86 6.25 -10.91 7.40
CA GLY A 86 5.69 -9.80 8.17
C GLY A 86 5.07 -8.65 7.36
N TRP A 87 4.91 -8.83 6.04
CA TRP A 87 4.21 -7.88 5.20
C TRP A 87 2.70 -7.87 5.50
N PHE A 88 2.12 -6.68 5.53
CA PHE A 88 0.68 -6.44 5.57
C PHE A 88 0.31 -5.32 4.60
N THR A 89 -0.93 -5.30 4.14
CA THR A 89 -1.39 -4.30 3.18
C THR A 89 -1.47 -2.93 3.86
N GLY A 90 -0.85 -1.92 3.26
CA GLY A 90 -1.03 -0.51 3.61
C GLY A 90 -2.13 0.13 2.79
N SER A 91 -2.08 -0.03 1.47
CA SER A 91 -3.14 0.44 0.56
C SER A 91 -3.15 -0.32 -0.76
N ILE A 92 -4.32 -0.44 -1.35
CA ILE A 92 -4.58 -0.87 -2.72
C ILE A 92 -5.45 0.21 -3.35
N HIS A 93 -4.97 0.84 -4.41
CA HIS A 93 -5.68 1.90 -5.12
C HIS A 93 -5.29 1.89 -6.59
N ASP A 94 -6.17 2.43 -7.42
CA ASP A 94 -5.85 2.75 -8.81
C ASP A 94 -5.05 4.05 -8.90
N MET A 95 -4.13 4.07 -9.84
CA MET A 95 -3.42 5.24 -10.32
C MET A 95 -3.65 5.32 -11.83
N ASP A 96 -3.33 6.47 -12.45
CA ASP A 96 -3.49 6.67 -13.90
C ASP A 96 -2.80 5.57 -14.73
N ASP A 97 -1.64 5.10 -14.26
CA ASP A 97 -0.81 4.08 -14.91
C ASP A 97 -1.08 2.65 -14.41
N GLY A 98 -2.15 2.43 -13.63
CA GLY A 98 -2.54 1.10 -13.16
C GLY A 98 -2.78 1.02 -11.67
N ALA A 99 -3.41 -0.08 -11.24
CA ALA A 99 -3.59 -0.35 -9.83
C ALA A 99 -2.27 -0.76 -9.16
N VAL A 100 -2.11 -0.32 -7.91
CA VAL A 100 -0.92 -0.53 -7.11
C VAL A 100 -1.30 -1.02 -5.72
N CYS A 101 -0.47 -1.91 -5.16
CA CYS A 101 -0.53 -2.34 -3.78
C CYS A 101 0.74 -1.88 -3.06
N ILE A 102 0.55 -1.08 -2.02
CA ILE A 102 1.60 -0.69 -1.07
C ILE A 102 1.57 -1.69 0.08
N TRP A 103 2.63 -2.47 0.20
CA TRP A 103 2.90 -3.34 1.33
C TRP A 103 3.68 -2.58 2.39
N LEU A 104 3.35 -2.84 3.65
CA LEU A 104 4.05 -2.33 4.82
C LEU A 104 4.56 -3.48 5.67
N ARG A 105 5.69 -3.27 6.33
CA ARG A 105 6.27 -4.22 7.27
C ARG A 105 7.08 -3.47 8.30
N ARG A 106 7.17 -4.02 9.51
CA ARG A 106 8.12 -3.55 10.52
C ARG A 106 9.55 -3.63 10.01
N ARG A 107 10.33 -2.56 10.22
CA ARG A 107 11.78 -2.67 10.13
C ARG A 107 12.22 -3.63 11.23
N GLU A 108 13.03 -4.62 10.86
CA GLU A 108 13.76 -5.36 11.86
C GLU A 108 14.71 -4.36 12.52
N GLU A 109 14.60 -4.17 13.83
CA GLU A 109 15.65 -3.46 14.56
C GLU A 109 16.92 -4.25 14.33
N ALA A 110 17.95 -3.59 13.78
CA ALA A 110 19.26 -4.20 13.72
C ALA A 110 19.66 -4.53 15.16
N ALA A 111 19.68 -5.82 15.50
CA ALA A 111 20.19 -6.29 16.78
C ALA A 111 21.59 -5.69 16.95
N SER A 112 21.70 -4.72 17.85
CA SER A 112 22.96 -4.05 18.19
C SER A 112 23.71 -4.86 19.24
#